data_AF-A0A7S4KD93-F1
#
_entry.id   AF-A0A7S4KD93-F1
#
_cell.length_a   1.000
_cell.length_b   1.000
_cell.length_c   1.000
_cell.angle_alpha   90.00
_cell.angle_beta   90.00
_cell.angle_gamma   90.00
#
_symmetry.space_group_name_H-M   'P 1'
#
loop_
_entity.id
_entity.type
_entity.pdbx_description
1 polymer ?
#
loop_
_entity_poly.entity_id
_entity_poly.type
_entity_poly.pdbx_seq_one_letter_code
_entity_poly.pdbx_strand_id
1 'polypeptide(L)'
;QQQQITVSRHLEMTLTATVDDPREGGARPPMTPASLAALRSMKELEPSLAEKWANGWDEQNGSVTADENGDVVALDLGGRRLRKLNGSNFEALDKLSTLNLGGTDLPMECIKSIISSIPGLEKLYLGGNGIGTAARVADLAEALPAVPGLMTLDLRYNDMGPDGCAALAEEISRRENIRFLHLEGNEIGDDGAAALGLILSSPTCSIKELYLGGNHINAAGAINLAGAVGANQSLEKLYLEGNGIGPEGADAFSVQLTTLHSKGEAVILTKLYVDNNNIGKNSMKRLARALNSETVVEEMVA
;
A
#
# COMPACT_ATOMS: atom_id res chain seq x y z
N GLN A 1 6.42 -23.92 16.10
CA GLN A 1 5.30 -24.08 15.14
C GLN A 1 4.00 -23.43 15.60
N GLN A 2 3.67 -23.30 16.90
CA GLN A 2 2.46 -22.57 17.33
C GLN A 2 2.58 -21.03 17.36
N GLN A 3 3.79 -20.45 17.39
CA GLN A 3 3.97 -18.99 17.30
C GLN A 3 3.87 -18.42 15.88
N GLN A 4 4.13 -19.23 14.84
CA GLN A 4 3.99 -18.82 13.43
C GLN A 4 2.52 -18.62 13.02
N ILE A 5 1.58 -19.31 13.69
CA ILE A 5 0.15 -19.27 13.36
C ILE A 5 -0.55 -18.05 13.98
N THR A 6 0.03 -17.43 15.02
CA THR A 6 -0.62 -16.28 15.69
C THR A 6 -0.41 -14.97 14.92
N VAL A 7 0.70 -14.82 14.20
CA VAL A 7 0.98 -13.62 13.38
C VAL A 7 0.09 -13.59 12.13
N SER A 8 -0.17 -14.75 11.50
CA SER A 8 -1.11 -14.84 10.37
C SER A 8 -2.52 -14.38 10.73
N ARG A 9 -2.99 -14.63 11.96
CA ARG A 9 -4.33 -14.19 12.39
C ARG A 9 -4.45 -12.70 12.71
N HIS A 10 -3.33 -12.01 12.96
CA HIS A 10 -3.32 -10.55 13.16
C HIS A 10 -3.16 -9.81 11.82
N LEU A 11 -2.47 -10.42 10.85
CA LEU A 11 -2.42 -9.96 9.45
C LEU A 11 -3.74 -10.25 8.68
N GLU A 12 -4.50 -11.28 9.07
CA GLU A 12 -5.82 -11.58 8.49
C GLU A 12 -6.91 -10.56 8.86
N MET A 13 -6.71 -9.71 9.88
CA MET A 13 -7.75 -8.78 10.37
C MET A 13 -7.84 -7.43 9.66
N THR A 14 -7.01 -7.17 8.64
CA THR A 14 -7.11 -5.95 7.81
C THR A 14 -6.89 -6.24 6.32
N LEU A 15 -7.51 -7.32 5.82
CA LEU A 15 -7.65 -7.57 4.37
C LEU A 15 -8.51 -6.52 3.65
N THR A 16 -9.24 -5.69 4.40
CA THR A 16 -9.94 -4.53 3.87
C THR A 16 -9.10 -3.29 4.14
N ALA A 17 -8.43 -2.77 3.11
CA ALA A 17 -8.18 -1.33 3.08
C ALA A 17 -9.55 -0.65 3.15
N THR A 18 -9.96 -0.21 4.34
CA THR A 18 -11.16 0.60 4.48
C THR A 18 -10.86 1.91 3.79
N VAL A 19 -11.60 2.20 2.73
CA VAL A 19 -11.65 3.55 2.16
C VAL A 19 -12.01 4.50 3.32
N ASP A 20 -11.22 5.54 3.58
CA ASP A 20 -11.58 6.47 4.66
C ASP A 20 -12.94 7.13 4.35
N ASP A 21 -13.88 7.09 5.29
CA ASP A 21 -15.16 7.81 5.21
C ASP A 21 -15.04 9.16 5.92
N PRO A 22 -14.97 10.29 5.19
CA PRO A 22 -14.76 11.60 5.80
C PRO A 22 -16.00 12.19 6.50
N ARG A 23 -17.16 11.50 6.54
CA ARG A 23 -18.41 12.06 7.09
C ARG A 23 -19.00 11.23 8.23
N GLU A 24 -18.43 11.39 9.43
CA GLU A 24 -19.12 11.00 10.66
C GLU A 24 -20.33 11.92 10.91
N GLY A 25 -21.55 11.38 10.81
CA GLY A 25 -22.74 11.94 11.48
C GLY A 25 -23.73 12.80 10.67
N GLY A 26 -23.56 12.95 9.35
CA GLY A 26 -24.51 13.69 8.49
C GLY A 26 -25.39 12.78 7.61
N ALA A 27 -26.61 13.24 7.27
CA ALA A 27 -27.41 12.61 6.23
C ALA A 27 -26.67 12.72 4.89
N ARG A 28 -26.39 11.59 4.25
CA ARG A 28 -25.65 11.55 2.98
C ARG A 28 -26.56 12.02 1.84
N PRO A 29 -26.06 12.86 0.92
CA PRO A 29 -26.82 13.20 -0.27
C PRO A 29 -27.06 11.93 -1.10
N PRO A 30 -28.24 11.79 -1.74
CA PRO A 30 -28.48 10.69 -2.66
C PRO A 30 -27.49 10.77 -3.83
N MET A 31 -27.05 9.61 -4.32
CA MET A 31 -26.15 9.55 -5.47
C MET A 31 -26.77 10.15 -6.73
N THR A 32 -25.94 10.69 -7.63
CA THR A 32 -26.39 11.14 -8.94
C THR A 32 -26.97 9.98 -9.76
N PRO A 33 -27.95 10.22 -10.65
CA PRO A 33 -28.51 9.17 -11.50
C PRO A 33 -27.45 8.43 -12.35
N ALA A 34 -26.39 9.15 -12.76
CA ALA A 34 -25.26 8.57 -13.50
C ALA A 34 -24.48 7.58 -12.64
N SER A 35 -24.07 8.00 -11.44
CA SER A 35 -23.40 7.12 -10.45
C SER A 35 -24.24 5.88 -10.15
N LEU A 36 -25.53 6.05 -9.87
CA LEU A 36 -26.42 4.94 -9.55
C LEU A 36 -26.61 3.99 -10.75
N ALA A 37 -26.70 4.52 -11.97
CA ALA A 37 -26.78 3.71 -13.18
C ALA A 37 -25.49 2.92 -13.43
N ALA A 38 -24.33 3.52 -13.19
CA ALA A 38 -23.03 2.85 -13.30
C ALA A 38 -22.93 1.67 -12.33
N LEU A 39 -23.27 1.89 -11.04
CA LEU A 39 -23.28 0.83 -10.02
C LEU A 39 -24.27 -0.29 -10.36
N ARG A 40 -25.48 0.06 -10.84
CA ARG A 40 -26.48 -0.92 -11.30
C ARG A 40 -26.04 -1.69 -12.56
N SER A 41 -25.13 -1.14 -13.36
CA SER A 41 -24.60 -1.82 -14.56
C SER A 41 -23.62 -2.95 -14.22
N MET A 42 -23.05 -2.95 -13.01
CA MET A 42 -22.11 -3.94 -12.52
C MET A 42 -22.85 -5.23 -12.12
N LYS A 43 -23.29 -6.01 -13.12
CA LYS A 43 -24.18 -7.19 -12.96
C LYS A 43 -23.66 -8.31 -12.04
N GLU A 44 -22.37 -8.31 -11.70
CA GLU A 44 -21.79 -9.27 -10.76
C GLU A 44 -21.99 -8.86 -9.30
N LEU A 45 -22.40 -7.63 -9.07
CA LEU A 45 -22.89 -7.19 -7.78
C LEU A 45 -24.32 -7.66 -7.60
N GLU A 46 -24.65 -8.13 -6.40
CA GLU A 46 -26.02 -8.43 -6.00
C GLU A 46 -26.94 -7.24 -6.32
N PRO A 47 -28.08 -7.40 -7.02
CA PRO A 47 -28.94 -6.28 -7.40
C PRO A 47 -29.38 -5.41 -6.20
N SER A 48 -29.57 -6.04 -5.03
CA SER A 48 -29.89 -5.35 -3.78
C SER A 48 -28.73 -4.51 -3.24
N LEU A 49 -27.49 -4.75 -3.68
CA LEU A 49 -26.31 -4.03 -3.23
C LEU A 49 -26.29 -2.59 -3.74
N ALA A 50 -26.64 -2.38 -5.01
CA ALA A 50 -26.77 -1.03 -5.57
C ALA A 50 -27.87 -0.22 -4.86
N GLU A 51 -28.94 -0.89 -4.40
CA GLU A 51 -29.99 -0.27 -3.59
C GLU A 51 -29.51 0.03 -2.16
N LYS A 52 -28.72 -0.86 -1.55
CA LYS A 52 -28.08 -0.61 -0.25
C LYS A 52 -27.12 0.58 -0.33
N TRP A 53 -26.29 0.64 -1.36
CA TRP A 53 -25.35 1.75 -1.58
C TRP A 53 -26.04 3.09 -1.83
N ALA A 54 -27.22 3.10 -2.46
CA ALA A 54 -28.02 4.31 -2.59
C ALA A 54 -28.42 4.92 -1.23
N ASN A 55 -28.42 4.12 -0.16
CA ASN A 55 -28.74 4.54 1.20
C ASN A 55 -27.49 4.86 2.06
N GLY A 56 -26.27 4.76 1.51
CA GLY A 56 -25.03 5.12 2.18
C GLY A 56 -24.08 3.95 2.45
N TRP A 57 -23.11 4.22 3.33
CA TRP A 57 -22.01 3.31 3.69
C TRP A 57 -22.52 2.04 4.38
N ASP A 58 -22.01 0.90 3.93
CA ASP A 58 -22.30 -0.42 4.50
C ASP A 58 -20.97 -1.14 4.78
N GLU A 59 -20.54 -1.12 6.04
CA GLU A 59 -19.32 -1.79 6.51
C GLU A 59 -19.30 -3.29 6.21
N GLN A 60 -20.47 -3.94 6.04
CA GLN A 60 -20.57 -5.37 5.81
C GLN A 60 -20.53 -5.74 4.33
N ASN A 61 -20.93 -4.83 3.44
CA ASN A 61 -21.16 -5.14 2.03
C ASN A 61 -20.29 -4.33 1.05
N GLY A 62 -19.16 -3.79 1.50
CA GLY A 62 -18.23 -3.00 0.69
C GLY A 62 -18.79 -1.61 0.45
N SER A 63 -17.94 -0.62 0.60
CA SER A 63 -18.41 0.75 0.71
C SER A 63 -18.47 1.49 -0.62
N VAL A 64 -19.43 2.41 -0.74
CA VAL A 64 -19.43 3.48 -1.74
C VAL A 64 -19.53 4.82 -1.03
N THR A 65 -18.63 5.72 -1.39
CA THR A 65 -18.65 7.11 -0.93
C THR A 65 -18.98 8.01 -2.10
N ALA A 66 -20.05 8.78 -1.97
CA ALA A 66 -20.36 9.89 -2.86
C ALA A 66 -19.93 11.21 -2.22
N ASP A 67 -19.64 12.27 -2.99
CA ASP A 67 -19.29 13.62 -2.50
C ASP A 67 -20.52 14.41 -2.00
N GLU A 68 -20.45 15.74 -1.92
CA GLU A 68 -21.60 16.60 -1.56
C GLU A 68 -22.64 16.74 -2.69
N ASN A 69 -22.23 16.51 -3.94
CA ASN A 69 -23.07 16.56 -5.14
C ASN A 69 -23.73 15.21 -5.46
N GLY A 70 -23.32 14.15 -4.77
CA GLY A 70 -23.79 12.79 -4.98
C GLY A 70 -22.95 12.00 -6.01
N ASP A 71 -21.81 12.51 -6.43
CA ASP A 71 -20.91 11.80 -7.35
C ASP A 71 -20.03 10.82 -6.59
N VAL A 72 -19.93 9.59 -7.10
CA VAL A 72 -19.12 8.55 -6.46
C VAL A 72 -17.64 8.89 -6.57
N VAL A 73 -17.00 9.11 -5.42
CA VAL A 73 -15.58 9.43 -5.28
C VAL A 73 -14.76 8.25 -4.77
N ALA A 74 -15.41 7.29 -4.11
CA ALA A 74 -14.74 6.09 -3.66
C ALA A 74 -15.64 4.85 -3.79
N LEU A 75 -15.03 3.74 -4.19
CA LEU A 75 -15.72 2.48 -4.43
C LEU A 75 -14.86 1.32 -3.93
N ASP A 76 -15.41 0.53 -3.01
CA ASP A 76 -14.80 -0.66 -2.45
C ASP A 76 -15.52 -1.93 -2.94
N LEU A 77 -14.82 -2.65 -3.81
CA LEU A 77 -15.24 -3.93 -4.36
C LEU A 77 -14.44 -5.09 -3.76
N GLY A 78 -13.55 -4.85 -2.80
CA GLY A 78 -12.62 -5.82 -2.25
C GLY A 78 -13.29 -7.03 -1.58
N GLY A 79 -12.65 -8.19 -1.66
CA GLY A 79 -13.13 -9.46 -1.08
C GLY A 79 -14.29 -10.11 -1.83
N ARG A 80 -14.70 -9.58 -2.99
CA ARG A 80 -15.77 -10.17 -3.84
C ARG A 80 -15.16 -10.93 -4.99
N ARG A 81 -15.71 -12.10 -5.31
CA ARG A 81 -15.35 -12.80 -6.56
C ARG A 81 -15.99 -12.13 -7.76
N LEU A 82 -15.19 -11.37 -8.51
CA LEU A 82 -15.57 -10.64 -9.71
C LEU A 82 -14.80 -11.23 -10.90
N ARG A 83 -15.45 -11.37 -12.05
CA ARG A 83 -14.88 -12.02 -13.25
C ARG A 83 -15.12 -11.26 -14.54
N LYS A 84 -16.06 -10.32 -14.57
CA LYS A 84 -16.50 -9.64 -15.80
C LYS A 84 -16.41 -8.12 -15.75
N LEU A 85 -16.16 -7.53 -14.58
CA LEU A 85 -15.97 -6.09 -14.50
C LEU A 85 -14.78 -5.66 -15.36
N ASN A 86 -14.94 -4.57 -16.09
CA ASN A 86 -13.91 -3.96 -16.92
C ASN A 86 -14.13 -2.45 -16.97
N GLY A 87 -13.28 -1.74 -17.71
CA GLY A 87 -13.30 -0.28 -17.79
C GLY A 87 -14.66 0.34 -18.15
N SER A 88 -15.47 -0.32 -18.99
CA SER A 88 -16.80 0.20 -19.38
C SER A 88 -17.77 0.37 -18.22
N ASN A 89 -17.57 -0.38 -17.12
CA ASN A 89 -18.38 -0.24 -15.92
C ASN A 89 -18.09 1.04 -15.13
N PHE A 90 -16.96 1.70 -15.40
CA PHE A 90 -16.47 2.84 -14.63
C PHE A 90 -16.49 4.15 -15.43
N GLU A 91 -16.87 4.13 -16.72
CA GLU A 91 -16.89 5.32 -17.59
C GLU A 91 -17.76 6.47 -17.06
N ALA A 92 -18.86 6.14 -16.36
CA ALA A 92 -19.78 7.12 -15.78
C ALA A 92 -19.40 7.53 -14.34
N LEU A 93 -18.28 7.04 -13.82
CA LEU A 93 -17.74 7.37 -12.49
C LEU A 93 -16.54 8.33 -12.64
N ASP A 94 -16.75 9.48 -13.28
CA ASP A 94 -15.69 10.44 -13.65
C ASP A 94 -15.03 11.13 -12.44
N LYS A 95 -15.70 11.11 -11.27
CA LYS A 95 -15.18 11.63 -9.99
C LYS A 95 -14.50 10.58 -9.12
N LEU A 96 -14.45 9.32 -9.55
CA LEU A 96 -13.86 8.24 -8.77
C LEU A 96 -12.35 8.47 -8.60
N SER A 97 -11.92 8.72 -7.36
CA SER A 97 -10.51 8.92 -7.01
C SER A 97 -9.95 7.78 -6.17
N THR A 98 -10.82 6.98 -5.53
CA THR A 98 -10.41 5.85 -4.68
C THR A 98 -11.10 4.56 -5.09
N LEU A 99 -10.32 3.53 -5.42
CA LEU A 99 -10.85 2.23 -5.84
C LEU A 99 -10.15 1.09 -5.13
N ASN A 100 -10.93 0.24 -4.47
CA ASN A 100 -10.46 -1.01 -3.89
C ASN A 100 -10.96 -2.22 -4.70
N LEU A 101 -10.01 -2.97 -5.27
CA LEU A 101 -10.21 -4.22 -6.00
C LEU A 101 -9.45 -5.39 -5.34
N GLY A 102 -9.08 -5.27 -4.07
CA GLY A 102 -8.31 -6.29 -3.37
C GLY A 102 -9.05 -7.62 -3.25
N GLY A 103 -8.39 -8.75 -3.51
CA GLY A 103 -8.99 -10.08 -3.40
C GLY A 103 -10.22 -10.27 -4.28
N THR A 104 -10.22 -9.66 -5.48
CA THR A 104 -11.40 -9.70 -6.36
C THR A 104 -11.42 -10.87 -7.34
N ASP A 105 -10.33 -11.63 -7.45
CA ASP A 105 -10.12 -12.67 -8.47
C ASP A 105 -10.28 -12.16 -9.93
N LEU A 106 -10.25 -10.84 -10.16
CA LEU A 106 -10.37 -10.27 -11.50
C LEU A 106 -9.17 -10.68 -12.36
N PRO A 107 -9.38 -11.05 -13.63
CA PRO A 107 -8.29 -11.19 -14.58
C PRO A 107 -7.46 -9.89 -14.69
N MET A 108 -6.14 -10.00 -14.87
CA MET A 108 -5.28 -8.82 -14.94
C MET A 108 -5.66 -7.88 -16.09
N GLU A 109 -6.13 -8.41 -17.22
CA GLU A 109 -6.68 -7.62 -18.34
C GLU A 109 -7.88 -6.75 -17.92
N CYS A 110 -8.74 -7.27 -17.05
CA CYS A 110 -9.86 -6.51 -16.48
C CYS A 110 -9.35 -5.39 -15.58
N ILE A 111 -8.39 -5.69 -14.69
CA ILE A 111 -7.77 -4.69 -13.80
C ILE A 111 -7.12 -3.58 -14.63
N LYS A 112 -6.32 -3.93 -15.64
CA LYS A 112 -5.68 -3.00 -16.57
C LYS A 112 -6.69 -2.12 -17.31
N SER A 113 -7.78 -2.71 -17.79
CA SER A 113 -8.87 -1.98 -18.43
C SER A 113 -9.56 -1.01 -17.46
N ILE A 114 -9.78 -1.41 -16.20
CA ILE A 114 -10.40 -0.55 -15.18
C ILE A 114 -9.50 0.63 -14.84
N ILE A 115 -8.21 0.40 -14.57
CA ILE A 115 -7.23 1.45 -14.29
C ILE A 115 -7.21 2.48 -15.44
N SER A 116 -7.20 1.99 -16.68
CA SER A 116 -7.17 2.85 -17.88
C SER A 116 -8.43 3.70 -18.07
N SER A 117 -9.55 3.32 -17.46
CA SER A 117 -10.83 4.03 -17.59
C SER A 117 -11.05 5.10 -16.52
N ILE A 118 -10.16 5.21 -15.52
CA ILE A 118 -10.34 6.13 -14.38
C ILE A 118 -9.10 7.03 -14.25
N PRO A 119 -8.89 8.01 -15.16
CA PRO A 119 -7.67 8.82 -15.15
C PRO A 119 -7.50 9.70 -13.90
N GLY A 120 -8.60 9.96 -13.17
CA GLY A 120 -8.62 10.70 -11.90
C GLY A 120 -8.27 9.87 -10.67
N LEU A 121 -7.83 8.62 -10.82
CA LEU A 121 -7.57 7.74 -9.68
C LEU A 121 -6.33 8.20 -8.88
N GLU A 122 -6.53 8.40 -7.58
CA GLU A 122 -5.51 8.83 -6.62
C GLU A 122 -5.10 7.70 -5.65
N LYS A 123 -6.03 6.77 -5.36
CA LYS A 123 -5.80 5.63 -4.46
C LYS A 123 -6.29 4.34 -5.10
N LEU A 124 -5.41 3.36 -5.21
CA LEU A 124 -5.68 2.05 -5.81
C LEU A 124 -5.25 0.93 -4.87
N TYR A 125 -6.20 0.09 -4.49
CA TYR A 125 -5.97 -1.08 -3.64
C TYR A 125 -6.15 -2.37 -4.44
N LEU A 126 -5.08 -3.16 -4.51
CA LEU A 126 -4.98 -4.38 -5.31
C LEU A 126 -4.44 -5.57 -4.51
N GLY A 127 -4.48 -5.50 -3.17
CA GLY A 127 -3.96 -6.58 -2.32
C GLY A 127 -4.65 -7.93 -2.59
N GLY A 128 -3.93 -9.05 -2.51
CA GLY A 128 -4.55 -10.38 -2.64
C GLY A 128 -5.03 -10.76 -4.05
N ASN A 129 -4.50 -10.16 -5.12
CA ASN A 129 -4.88 -10.47 -6.51
C ASN A 129 -3.87 -11.36 -7.27
N GLY A 130 -2.80 -11.82 -6.59
CA GLY A 130 -1.73 -12.62 -7.18
C GLY A 130 -0.99 -11.88 -8.31
N ILE A 131 -0.70 -10.58 -8.12
CA ILE A 131 -0.03 -9.73 -9.13
C ILE A 131 1.47 -10.05 -9.26
N GLY A 132 2.05 -10.82 -8.35
CA GLY A 132 3.48 -10.99 -8.21
C GLY A 132 4.25 -11.66 -9.35
N THR A 133 3.57 -12.26 -10.33
CA THR A 133 4.26 -12.82 -11.50
C THR A 133 4.81 -11.70 -12.38
N ALA A 134 5.99 -11.89 -12.97
CA ALA A 134 6.62 -10.88 -13.83
C ALA A 134 5.69 -10.35 -14.95
N ALA A 135 4.84 -11.21 -15.52
CA ALA A 135 3.85 -10.82 -16.52
C ALA A 135 2.79 -9.86 -15.95
N ARG A 136 2.24 -10.16 -14.77
CA ARG A 136 1.20 -9.31 -14.15
C ARG A 136 1.78 -8.00 -13.61
N VAL A 137 3.01 -8.01 -13.11
CA VAL A 137 3.73 -6.78 -12.76
C VAL A 137 3.95 -5.91 -14.00
N ALA A 138 4.31 -6.50 -15.15
CA ALA A 138 4.44 -5.76 -16.40
C ALA A 138 3.09 -5.20 -16.89
N ASP A 139 2.00 -5.97 -16.79
CA ASP A 139 0.65 -5.48 -17.12
C ASP A 139 0.24 -4.31 -16.24
N LEU A 140 0.54 -4.37 -14.94
CA LEU A 140 0.27 -3.28 -14.00
C LEU A 140 1.10 -2.05 -14.38
N ALA A 141 2.40 -2.24 -14.65
CA ALA A 141 3.30 -1.18 -15.06
C ALA A 141 2.84 -0.44 -16.32
N GLU A 142 2.29 -1.18 -17.29
CA GLU A 142 1.70 -0.62 -18.52
C GLU A 142 0.41 0.15 -18.26
N ALA A 143 -0.35 -0.20 -17.20
CA ALA A 143 -1.60 0.46 -16.83
C ALA A 143 -1.39 1.76 -16.03
N LEU A 144 -0.37 1.82 -15.17
CA LEU A 144 -0.09 2.97 -14.31
C LEU A 144 0.06 4.33 -15.03
N PRO A 145 0.52 4.47 -16.30
CA PRO A 145 0.57 5.75 -17.00
C PRO A 145 -0.80 6.38 -17.23
N ALA A 146 -1.88 5.59 -17.25
CA ALA A 146 -3.23 6.10 -17.42
C ALA A 146 -3.77 6.82 -16.18
N VAL A 147 -3.12 6.64 -15.02
CA VAL A 147 -3.49 7.23 -13.73
C VAL A 147 -2.37 8.12 -13.18
N PRO A 148 -2.06 9.25 -13.85
CA PRO A 148 -0.91 10.08 -13.49
C PRO A 148 -1.02 10.71 -12.09
N GLY A 149 -2.23 10.82 -11.53
CA GLY A 149 -2.50 11.33 -10.19
C GLY A 149 -2.37 10.30 -9.06
N LEU A 150 -1.97 9.05 -9.34
CA LEU A 150 -1.93 8.00 -8.34
C LEU A 150 -0.89 8.30 -7.24
N MET A 151 -1.38 8.45 -6.01
CA MET A 151 -0.59 8.73 -4.81
C MET A 151 -0.46 7.53 -3.88
N THR A 152 -1.47 6.67 -3.82
CA THR A 152 -1.50 5.48 -2.97
C THR A 152 -1.65 4.23 -3.81
N LEU A 153 -0.70 3.30 -3.67
CA LEU A 153 -0.75 1.98 -4.31
C LEU A 153 -0.59 0.90 -3.24
N ASP A 154 -1.59 0.03 -3.14
CA ASP A 154 -1.55 -1.12 -2.24
C ASP A 154 -1.50 -2.43 -3.02
N LEU A 155 -0.41 -3.17 -2.80
CA LEU A 155 -0.11 -4.45 -3.43
C LEU A 155 0.16 -5.53 -2.39
N ARG A 156 -0.38 -5.43 -1.17
CA ARG A 156 -0.19 -6.42 -0.11
C ARG A 156 -0.61 -7.83 -0.53
N TYR A 157 0.08 -8.86 -0.04
CA TYR A 157 -0.31 -10.27 -0.26
C TYR A 157 -0.49 -10.65 -1.75
N ASN A 158 0.43 -10.25 -2.61
CA ASN A 158 0.40 -10.54 -4.04
C ASN A 158 1.49 -11.54 -4.49
N ASP A 159 2.21 -12.17 -3.55
CA ASP A 159 3.28 -13.15 -3.82
C ASP A 159 4.34 -12.61 -4.81
N MET A 160 4.78 -11.36 -4.63
CA MET A 160 5.72 -10.71 -5.56
C MET A 160 7.09 -11.37 -5.63
N GLY A 161 7.58 -11.87 -4.50
CA GLY A 161 8.97 -12.32 -4.39
C GLY A 161 9.97 -11.19 -4.68
N PRO A 162 11.28 -11.52 -4.72
CA PRO A 162 12.32 -10.55 -5.03
C PRO A 162 12.25 -10.03 -6.47
N ASP A 163 11.97 -10.90 -7.44
CA ASP A 163 11.95 -10.53 -8.87
C ASP A 163 10.77 -9.62 -9.23
N GLY A 164 9.56 -9.95 -8.73
CA GLY A 164 8.38 -9.13 -8.93
C GLY A 164 8.52 -7.78 -8.23
N CYS A 165 9.14 -7.76 -7.05
CA CYS A 165 9.47 -6.53 -6.34
C CYS A 165 10.44 -5.66 -7.15
N ALA A 166 11.51 -6.24 -7.69
CA ALA A 166 12.50 -5.53 -8.52
C ALA A 166 11.89 -4.95 -9.81
N ALA A 167 10.98 -5.69 -10.46
CA ALA A 167 10.26 -5.20 -11.63
C ALA A 167 9.31 -4.03 -11.30
N LEU A 168 8.53 -4.15 -10.22
CA LEU A 168 7.68 -3.06 -9.75
C LEU A 168 8.52 -1.83 -9.38
N ALA A 169 9.65 -2.09 -8.74
CA ALA A 169 10.61 -1.11 -8.30
C ALA A 169 11.08 -0.19 -9.45
N GLU A 170 11.50 -0.78 -10.56
CA GLU A 170 11.91 -0.05 -11.75
C GLU A 170 10.80 0.89 -12.26
N GLU A 171 9.55 0.43 -12.22
CA GLU A 171 8.40 1.17 -12.74
C GLU A 171 7.96 2.29 -11.83
N ILE A 172 7.97 2.07 -10.51
CA ILE A 172 7.70 3.10 -9.50
C ILE A 172 8.78 4.19 -9.54
N SER A 173 10.02 3.87 -9.87
CA SER A 173 11.10 4.86 -9.97
C SER A 173 10.85 5.96 -11.02
N ARG A 174 9.97 5.69 -11.99
CA ARG A 174 9.54 6.63 -13.04
C ARG A 174 8.32 7.47 -12.63
N ARG A 175 7.82 7.29 -11.40
CA ARG A 175 6.63 7.96 -10.87
C ARG A 175 7.02 8.96 -9.79
N GLU A 176 6.65 10.21 -10.02
CA GLU A 176 6.93 11.31 -9.08
C GLU A 176 5.77 11.58 -8.10
N ASN A 177 4.66 10.83 -8.22
CA ASN A 177 3.42 11.07 -7.46
C ASN A 177 3.09 10.00 -6.41
N ILE A 178 3.71 8.83 -6.43
CA ILE A 178 3.46 7.79 -5.42
C ILE A 178 4.05 8.23 -4.08
N ARG A 179 3.18 8.42 -3.08
CA ARG A 179 3.52 8.84 -1.71
C ARG A 179 3.42 7.68 -0.72
N PHE A 180 2.45 6.80 -0.92
CA PHE A 180 2.14 5.70 0.00
C PHE A 180 2.18 4.38 -0.78
N LEU A 181 3.08 3.48 -0.37
CA LEU A 181 3.28 2.19 -1.03
C LEU A 181 3.17 1.05 -0.03
N HIS A 182 2.15 0.21 -0.20
CA HIS A 182 1.91 -0.96 0.64
C HIS A 182 2.35 -2.24 -0.07
N LEU A 183 3.28 -2.97 0.56
CA LEU A 183 3.94 -4.16 0.03
C LEU A 183 4.04 -5.29 1.07
N GLU A 184 3.27 -5.22 2.15
CA GLU A 184 3.24 -6.21 3.22
C GLU A 184 2.93 -7.63 2.70
N GLY A 185 3.61 -8.63 3.27
CA GLY A 185 3.32 -10.05 2.99
C GLY A 185 3.54 -10.50 1.54
N ASN A 186 4.61 -10.04 0.90
CA ASN A 186 4.90 -10.32 -0.51
C ASN A 186 6.16 -11.19 -0.74
N GLU A 187 6.75 -11.74 0.32
CA GLU A 187 7.99 -12.55 0.25
C GLU A 187 9.16 -11.82 -0.46
N ILE A 188 9.26 -10.50 -0.30
CA ILE A 188 10.25 -9.64 -0.99
C ILE A 188 11.70 -10.08 -0.74
N GLY A 189 12.00 -10.53 0.48
CA GLY A 189 13.34 -10.98 0.87
C GLY A 189 14.41 -9.87 0.82
N ASP A 190 15.66 -10.27 1.01
CA ASP A 190 16.80 -9.36 1.07
C ASP A 190 17.11 -8.72 -0.30
N ASP A 191 16.98 -9.48 -1.40
CA ASP A 191 17.27 -9.00 -2.75
C ASP A 191 16.23 -7.99 -3.24
N GLY A 192 14.94 -8.23 -2.96
CA GLY A 192 13.88 -7.26 -3.26
C GLY A 192 14.02 -5.99 -2.41
N ALA A 193 14.44 -6.11 -1.15
CA ALA A 193 14.74 -4.95 -0.30
C ALA A 193 15.93 -4.13 -0.84
N ALA A 194 16.94 -4.78 -1.41
CA ALA A 194 18.03 -4.08 -2.09
C ALA A 194 17.53 -3.30 -3.32
N ALA A 195 16.63 -3.87 -4.13
CA ALA A 195 16.00 -3.18 -5.25
C ALA A 195 15.18 -1.96 -4.79
N LEU A 196 14.39 -2.09 -3.73
CA LEU A 196 13.69 -0.96 -3.12
C LEU A 196 14.66 0.12 -2.59
N GLY A 197 15.79 -0.29 -2.01
CA GLY A 197 16.84 0.62 -1.56
C GLY A 197 17.39 1.51 -2.68
N LEU A 198 17.49 1.00 -3.91
CA LEU A 198 17.93 1.79 -5.07
C LEU A 198 16.92 2.90 -5.41
N ILE A 199 15.62 2.62 -5.33
CA ILE A 199 14.58 3.63 -5.56
C ILE A 199 14.59 4.67 -4.47
N LEU A 200 14.65 4.24 -3.21
CA LEU A 200 14.71 5.14 -2.07
C LEU A 200 15.90 6.08 -2.19
N SER A 201 17.02 5.62 -2.74
CA SER A 201 18.21 6.44 -2.99
C SER A 201 18.09 7.37 -4.20
N SER A 202 17.04 7.24 -5.02
CA SER A 202 16.83 8.11 -6.19
C SER A 202 16.46 9.53 -5.75
N PRO A 203 17.04 10.58 -6.36
CA PRO A 203 16.69 11.97 -6.07
C PRO A 203 15.24 12.32 -6.48
N THR A 204 14.64 11.54 -7.37
CA THR A 204 13.24 11.71 -7.80
C THR A 204 12.27 10.89 -6.94
N CYS A 205 12.77 10.14 -5.95
CA CYS A 205 11.93 9.35 -5.08
C CYS A 205 10.97 10.23 -4.30
N SER A 206 9.69 9.88 -4.35
CA SER A 206 8.63 10.69 -3.78
C SER A 206 7.81 9.94 -2.72
N ILE A 207 8.22 8.72 -2.39
CA ILE A 207 7.60 7.87 -1.37
C ILE A 207 7.82 8.50 0.01
N LYS A 208 6.72 8.77 0.70
CA LYS A 208 6.69 9.26 2.08
C LYS A 208 6.54 8.15 3.09
N GLU A 209 5.72 7.15 2.77
CA GLU A 209 5.48 6.01 3.64
C GLU A 209 5.61 4.71 2.86
N LEU A 210 6.45 3.82 3.37
CA LEU A 210 6.72 2.53 2.77
C LEU A 210 6.42 1.42 3.77
N TYR A 211 5.51 0.53 3.40
CA TYR A 211 5.06 -0.56 4.25
C TYR A 211 5.59 -1.90 3.77
N LEU A 212 6.43 -2.53 4.59
CA LEU A 212 7.15 -3.77 4.25
C LEU A 212 6.97 -4.88 5.30
N GLY A 213 5.95 -4.80 6.15
CA GLY A 213 5.69 -5.80 7.18
C GLY A 213 5.61 -7.24 6.63
N GLY A 214 6.21 -8.21 7.32
CA GLY A 214 6.08 -9.63 7.00
C GLY A 214 6.67 -10.07 5.65
N ASN A 215 7.81 -9.52 5.23
CA ASN A 215 8.43 -9.76 3.92
C ASN A 215 9.73 -10.57 3.95
N HIS A 216 10.15 -11.07 5.11
CA HIS A 216 11.42 -11.79 5.28
C HIS A 216 12.66 -10.96 4.89
N ILE A 217 12.61 -9.64 5.12
CA ILE A 217 13.72 -8.70 4.94
C ILE A 217 14.66 -8.81 6.16
N ASN A 218 15.49 -9.86 6.17
CA ASN A 218 16.39 -10.16 7.27
C ASN A 218 17.49 -9.08 7.42
N ALA A 219 18.53 -9.38 8.19
CA ALA A 219 19.62 -8.43 8.45
C ALA A 219 20.25 -7.85 7.17
N ALA A 220 20.43 -8.64 6.11
CA ALA A 220 21.06 -8.18 4.87
C ALA A 220 20.19 -7.16 4.11
N GLY A 221 18.89 -7.43 3.96
CA GLY A 221 17.94 -6.49 3.36
C GLY A 221 17.80 -5.22 4.19
N ALA A 222 17.76 -5.34 5.52
CA ALA A 222 17.70 -4.20 6.43
C ALA A 222 18.95 -3.30 6.32
N ILE A 223 20.14 -3.87 6.15
CA ILE A 223 21.38 -3.10 5.91
C ILE A 223 21.27 -2.29 4.60
N ASN A 224 20.71 -2.87 3.53
CA ASN A 224 20.51 -2.15 2.28
C ASN A 224 19.52 -0.99 2.44
N LEU A 225 18.38 -1.23 3.12
CA LEU A 225 17.39 -0.19 3.40
C LEU A 225 17.97 0.92 4.29
N ALA A 226 18.77 0.56 5.29
CA ALA A 226 19.47 1.54 6.13
C ALA A 226 20.39 2.44 5.30
N GLY A 227 21.17 1.87 4.37
CA GLY A 227 21.99 2.66 3.46
C GLY A 227 21.17 3.63 2.60
N ALA A 228 20.01 3.18 2.10
CA ALA A 228 19.13 4.00 1.27
C ALA A 228 18.51 5.19 2.01
N VAL A 229 18.16 5.02 3.29
CA VAL A 229 17.70 6.12 4.16
C VAL A 229 18.73 7.25 4.23
N GLY A 230 20.03 6.94 4.06
CA GLY A 230 21.09 7.92 4.01
C GLY A 230 21.03 8.90 2.84
N ALA A 231 20.52 8.46 1.69
CA ALA A 231 20.42 9.27 0.47
C ALA A 231 19.01 9.82 0.24
N ASN A 232 17.99 9.17 0.81
CA ASN A 232 16.60 9.50 0.60
C ASN A 232 16.21 10.87 1.20
N GLN A 233 15.39 11.62 0.48
CA GLN A 233 14.94 12.97 0.86
C GLN A 233 13.41 13.09 1.02
N SER A 234 12.68 11.98 1.05
CA SER A 234 11.20 11.97 1.01
C SER A 234 10.52 11.03 1.99
N LEU A 235 11.19 9.95 2.41
CA LEU A 235 10.67 8.89 3.25
C LEU A 235 10.57 9.36 4.71
N GLU A 236 9.35 9.59 5.15
CA GLU A 236 9.01 10.03 6.49
C GLU A 236 8.74 8.84 7.42
N LYS A 237 8.17 7.73 6.90
CA LYS A 237 7.84 6.54 7.69
C LYS A 237 8.20 5.26 6.98
N LEU A 238 8.83 4.33 7.71
CA LEU A 238 9.20 3.00 7.23
C LEU A 238 8.67 1.94 8.19
N TYR A 239 7.85 1.03 7.67
CA TYR A 239 7.24 -0.06 8.42
C TYR A 239 7.91 -1.38 8.03
N LEU A 240 8.52 -2.05 9.01
CA LEU A 240 9.39 -3.21 8.84
C LEU A 240 9.05 -4.34 9.81
N GLU A 241 7.87 -4.34 10.40
CA GLU A 241 7.44 -5.30 11.41
C GLU A 241 7.47 -6.75 10.88
N GLY A 242 7.91 -7.70 11.69
CA GLY A 242 7.85 -9.13 11.34
C GLY A 242 8.77 -9.57 10.19
N ASN A 243 9.92 -8.91 9.98
CA ASN A 243 10.86 -9.22 8.90
C ASN A 243 12.09 -10.06 9.30
N GLY A 244 12.31 -10.31 10.60
CA GLY A 244 13.49 -11.05 11.07
C GLY A 244 14.80 -10.25 10.99
N ILE A 245 14.74 -8.92 11.13
CA ILE A 245 15.88 -8.00 10.94
C ILE A 245 17.08 -8.30 11.85
N GLY A 246 16.83 -8.76 13.08
CA GLY A 246 17.90 -9.04 14.04
C GLY A 246 18.67 -7.81 14.52
N PRO A 247 19.64 -7.98 15.45
CA PRO A 247 20.44 -6.88 15.99
C PRO A 247 21.31 -6.21 14.92
N GLU A 248 21.87 -6.98 13.98
CA GLU A 248 22.77 -6.46 12.94
C GLU A 248 22.08 -5.45 12.03
N GLY A 249 20.87 -5.77 11.54
CA GLY A 249 20.11 -4.88 10.68
C GLY A 249 19.66 -3.60 11.41
N ALA A 250 19.25 -3.71 12.68
CA ALA A 250 18.85 -2.55 13.48
C ALA A 250 20.05 -1.64 13.84
N ASP A 251 21.21 -2.23 14.14
CA ASP A 251 22.43 -1.47 14.39
C ASP A 251 22.90 -0.74 13.12
N ALA A 252 22.62 -1.27 11.91
CA ALA A 252 22.90 -0.58 10.65
C ALA A 252 22.10 0.74 10.50
N PHE A 253 20.79 0.71 10.78
CA PHE A 253 19.99 1.95 10.84
C PHE A 253 20.55 2.92 11.89
N SER A 254 20.92 2.41 13.07
CA SER A 254 21.48 3.23 14.15
C SER A 254 22.75 3.97 13.72
N VAL A 255 23.67 3.25 13.06
CA VAL A 255 24.93 3.81 12.53
C VAL A 255 24.65 4.83 11.44
N GLN A 256 23.76 4.54 10.51
CA GLN A 256 23.44 5.47 9.43
C GLN A 256 22.86 6.77 9.97
N LEU A 257 21.84 6.70 10.82
CA LEU A 257 21.17 7.88 11.38
C LEU A 257 22.12 8.73 12.23
N THR A 258 22.94 8.08 13.07
CA THR A 258 23.98 8.76 13.85
C THR A 258 25.00 9.47 12.95
N THR A 259 25.35 8.86 11.82
CA THR A 259 26.27 9.44 10.84
C THR A 259 25.66 10.70 10.22
N LEU A 260 24.40 10.66 9.79
CA LEU A 260 23.69 11.83 9.25
C LEU A 260 23.66 12.98 10.27
N HIS A 261 23.28 12.68 11.52
CA HIS A 261 23.29 13.67 12.60
C HIS A 261 24.68 14.28 12.83
N SER A 262 25.75 13.46 12.83
CA SER A 262 27.12 13.95 13.03
C SER A 262 27.60 14.89 11.91
N LYS A 263 27.04 14.74 10.70
CA LYS A 263 27.33 15.59 9.55
C LYS A 263 26.43 16.83 9.47
N GLY A 264 25.41 16.93 10.34
CA GLY A 264 24.38 17.96 10.25
C GLY A 264 23.45 17.80 9.04
N GLU A 265 23.38 16.60 8.48
CA GLU A 265 22.45 16.29 7.38
C GLU A 265 21.03 16.12 7.94
N ALA A 266 20.03 16.63 7.21
CA ALA A 266 18.63 16.50 7.60
C ALA A 266 18.19 15.04 7.49
N VAL A 267 17.64 14.49 8.57
CA VAL A 267 17.03 13.16 8.60
C VAL A 267 15.54 13.34 8.38
N ILE A 268 15.04 12.90 7.22
CA ILE A 268 13.61 12.97 6.87
C ILE A 268 12.80 11.88 7.56
N LEU A 269 13.42 10.72 7.83
CA LEU A 269 12.76 9.59 8.48
C LEU A 269 12.36 9.95 9.92
N THR A 270 11.05 10.12 10.14
CA THR A 270 10.44 10.46 11.43
C THR A 270 9.86 9.26 12.16
N LYS A 271 9.55 8.16 11.47
CA LYS A 271 9.09 6.94 12.14
C LYS A 271 9.70 5.69 11.51
N LEU A 272 10.14 4.78 12.36
CA LEU A 272 10.66 3.47 11.97
C LEU A 272 10.02 2.42 12.86
N TYR A 273 9.15 1.61 12.26
CA TYR A 273 8.43 0.56 12.96
C TYR A 273 9.13 -0.79 12.73
N VAL A 274 9.61 -1.42 13.80
CA VAL A 274 10.46 -2.63 13.74
C VAL A 274 9.98 -3.74 14.67
N ASP A 275 8.70 -3.76 15.02
CA ASP A 275 8.17 -4.77 15.93
C ASP A 275 8.33 -6.19 15.38
N ASN A 276 8.38 -7.18 16.28
CA ASN A 276 8.47 -8.60 15.89
C ASN A 276 9.69 -8.96 15.01
N ASN A 277 10.84 -8.29 15.22
CA ASN A 277 12.07 -8.51 14.42
C ASN A 277 13.25 -9.16 15.15
N ASN A 278 13.08 -9.60 16.40
CA ASN A 278 14.15 -10.22 17.19
C ASN A 278 15.44 -9.36 17.32
N ILE A 279 15.30 -8.03 17.43
CA ILE A 279 16.42 -7.08 17.45
C ILE A 279 17.24 -7.15 18.75
N GLY A 280 16.60 -7.49 19.86
CA GLY A 280 17.24 -7.49 21.18
C GLY A 280 17.36 -6.10 21.80
N LYS A 281 17.35 -6.06 23.15
CA LYS A 281 17.19 -4.83 23.93
C LYS A 281 18.31 -3.80 23.71
N ASN A 282 19.53 -4.24 23.43
CA ASN A 282 20.68 -3.33 23.29
C ASN A 282 20.66 -2.59 21.96
N SER A 283 20.39 -3.30 20.86
CA SER A 283 20.29 -2.70 19.53
C SER A 283 19.03 -1.83 19.41
N MET A 284 17.90 -2.22 20.02
CA MET A 284 16.73 -1.33 20.15
C MET A 284 17.04 -0.02 20.87
N LYS A 285 17.83 -0.06 21.96
CA LYS A 285 18.27 1.16 22.67
C LYS A 285 19.19 2.03 21.82
N ARG A 286 20.03 1.45 20.96
CA ARG A 286 20.87 2.22 20.02
C ARG A 286 20.01 2.86 18.95
N LEU A 287 19.07 2.10 18.38
CA LEU A 287 18.16 2.58 17.34
C LEU A 287 17.30 3.73 17.85
N ALA A 288 16.69 3.57 19.03
CA ALA A 288 15.87 4.61 19.66
C ALA A 288 16.68 5.87 20.08
N ARG A 289 18.01 5.78 20.22
CA ARG A 289 18.87 6.96 20.44
C ARG A 289 19.27 7.63 19.13
N ALA A 290 19.36 6.86 18.05
CA ALA A 290 19.75 7.35 16.74
C ALA A 290 18.58 8.01 16.01
N LEU A 291 17.35 7.57 16.28
CA LEU A 291 16.11 8.28 15.98
C LEU A 291 15.95 9.38 17.04
N ASN A 292 15.97 10.66 16.67
CA ASN A 292 15.91 11.77 17.64
C ASN A 292 14.57 11.79 18.42
N SER A 293 14.40 12.65 19.44
CA SER A 293 13.20 12.69 20.29
C SER A 293 11.88 13.05 19.59
N GLU A 294 11.92 13.53 18.34
CA GLU A 294 10.73 13.74 17.50
C GLU A 294 10.38 12.50 16.65
N THR A 295 11.26 11.49 16.67
CA THR A 295 11.18 10.27 15.90
C THR A 295 10.82 9.11 16.83
N VAL A 296 9.56 8.65 16.80
CA VAL A 296 9.06 7.65 17.74
C VAL A 296 9.30 6.24 17.20
N VAL A 297 10.03 5.41 17.97
CA VAL A 297 9.95 3.94 17.83
C VAL A 297 8.71 3.52 18.62
N GLU A 298 7.56 3.43 17.94
CA GLU A 298 6.34 2.93 18.56
C GLU A 298 6.40 1.39 18.53
N GLU A 299 6.46 0.77 19.71
CA GLU A 299 5.93 -0.60 19.86
C GLU A 299 4.41 -0.46 19.73
N MET A 300 3.79 -1.07 18.72
CA MET A 300 2.34 -1.25 18.73
C MET A 300 2.03 -2.18 19.91
N VAL A 301 1.55 -1.58 21.01
CA VAL A 301 1.18 -2.30 22.23
C VAL A 301 0.21 -3.43 21.86
N ALA A 302 0.56 -4.63 22.34
CA ALA A 302 -0.09 -5.92 22.13
C ALA A 302 -1.60 -5.95 22.42
#